data_AF-A0A0F2TL08-F1
#
_entry.id   AF-A0A0F2TL08-F1
#
_cell.length_a   1.000
_cell.length_b   1.000
_cell.length_c   1.000
_cell.angle_alpha   90.00
_cell.angle_beta   90.00
_cell.angle_gamma   90.00
#
_symmetry.space_group_name_H-M   'P 1'
#
loop_
_entity.id
_entity.type
_entity.pdbx_description
1 polymer ?
#
loop_
_entity_poly.entity_id
_entity_poly.type
_entity_poly.pdbx_seq_one_letter_code
_entity_poly.pdbx_strand_id
1 'polypeptide(L)'
;MTDTPDLTVDGTGLLCVQLLLRLRATIAHLPAGAVVHIRTTDPAAPLDLPAWCHLTGHDYLGPVPHPATDHEVYALRLTSAPVPTRPGRPWHPATD
;
A
#
# COMPACT_ATOMS: atom_id res chain seq x y z
N MET A 1 -17.86 -3.35 2.36
CA MET A 1 -17.52 -3.75 3.75
C MET A 1 -16.21 -3.08 4.09
N THR A 2 -16.22 -2.18 5.06
CA THR A 2 -15.01 -1.55 5.61
C THR A 2 -14.52 -2.45 6.73
N ASP A 3 -13.76 -3.48 6.38
CA ASP A 3 -13.11 -4.31 7.39
C ASP A 3 -12.12 -3.44 8.17
N THR A 4 -11.98 -3.72 9.47
CA THR A 4 -10.96 -3.05 10.30
C THR A 4 -9.58 -3.47 9.77
N PRO A 5 -8.66 -2.52 9.50
CA PRO A 5 -7.36 -2.88 8.97
C PRO A 5 -6.51 -3.58 10.03
N ASP A 6 -5.72 -4.56 9.60
CA ASP A 6 -4.65 -5.16 10.41
C ASP A 6 -3.50 -4.17 10.63
N LEU A 7 -3.32 -3.24 9.69
CA LEU A 7 -2.33 -2.17 9.75
C LEU A 7 -2.82 -0.92 9.04
N THR A 8 -2.55 0.24 9.63
CA THR A 8 -2.65 1.53 8.93
C THR A 8 -1.27 2.12 8.68
N VAL A 9 -0.99 2.45 7.42
CA VAL A 9 0.21 3.18 6.99
C VAL A 9 -0.16 4.64 6.77
N ASP A 10 0.44 5.54 7.54
CA ASP A 10 0.27 6.98 7.35
C ASP A 10 1.37 7.55 6.44
N GLY A 11 0.94 7.96 5.25
CA GLY A 11 1.75 8.67 4.26
C GLY A 11 1.25 10.08 3.98
N THR A 12 0.46 10.67 4.88
CA THR A 12 0.03 12.07 4.76
C THR A 12 1.25 12.98 4.56
N GLY A 13 1.20 13.83 3.52
CA GLY A 13 2.29 14.73 3.16
C GLY A 13 3.49 14.08 2.44
N LEU A 14 3.47 12.77 2.20
CA LEU A 14 4.50 12.09 1.40
C LEU A 14 4.15 12.11 -0.09
N LEU A 15 5.17 12.20 -0.94
CA LEU A 15 5.04 11.90 -2.37
C LEU A 15 5.08 10.39 -2.62
N CYS A 16 4.57 9.94 -3.77
CA CYS A 16 4.41 8.52 -4.13
C CYS A 16 5.66 7.67 -3.84
N VAL A 17 6.83 8.14 -4.26
CA VAL A 17 8.10 7.41 -4.02
C VAL A 17 8.34 7.16 -2.53
N GLN A 18 8.10 8.16 -1.69
CA GLN A 18 8.28 8.05 -0.23
C GLN A 18 7.19 7.18 0.40
N LEU A 19 5.95 7.31 -0.09
CA LEU A 19 4.82 6.49 0.32
C LEU A 19 5.09 5.01 0.06
N LEU A 20 5.52 4.64 -1.16
CA LEU A 20 5.80 3.25 -1.53
C LEU A 20 7.00 2.67 -0.78
N LEU A 21 8.03 3.48 -0.50
CA LEU A 21 9.16 3.06 0.33
C LEU A 21 8.70 2.72 1.76
N ARG A 22 7.87 3.59 2.35
CA ARG A 22 7.29 3.36 3.67
C ARG A 22 6.40 2.13 3.67
N LEU A 23 5.43 2.06 2.75
CA LEU A 23 4.51 0.93 2.62
C LEU A 23 5.27 -0.40 2.55
N ARG A 24 6.23 -0.52 1.62
CA ARG A 24 7.07 -1.73 1.47
C ARG A 24 7.76 -2.12 2.77
N ALA A 25 8.35 -1.16 3.47
CA ALA A 25 9.06 -1.42 4.72
C ALA A 25 8.10 -1.86 5.83
N THR A 26 6.92 -1.25 5.93
CA THR A 26 5.96 -1.54 7.00
C THR A 26 5.27 -2.90 6.83
N ILE A 27 4.95 -3.30 5.60
CA ILE A 27 4.23 -4.56 5.36
C ILE A 27 5.13 -5.81 5.37
N ALA A 28 6.45 -5.64 5.37
CA ALA A 28 7.42 -6.74 5.17
C ALA A 28 7.32 -7.86 6.22
N HIS A 29 6.72 -7.59 7.37
CA HIS A 29 6.57 -8.54 8.48
C HIS A 29 5.13 -9.03 8.68
N LEU A 30 4.19 -8.56 7.85
CA LEU A 30 2.78 -8.94 8.00
C LEU A 30 2.48 -10.27 7.30
N PRO A 31 1.56 -11.07 7.85
CA PRO A 31 1.16 -12.31 7.22
C PRO A 31 0.34 -12.05 5.94
N ALA A 32 0.35 -13.03 5.05
CA ALA A 32 -0.57 -13.08 3.92
C ALA A 32 -2.03 -12.99 4.40
N GLY A 33 -2.88 -12.35 3.61
CA GLY A 33 -4.28 -12.11 3.92
C GLY A 33 -4.54 -10.85 4.73
N ALA A 34 -3.51 -10.25 5.35
CA ALA A 34 -3.63 -9.01 6.10
C ALA A 34 -4.12 -7.86 5.21
N VAL A 35 -5.04 -7.06 5.74
CA VAL A 35 -5.59 -5.87 5.10
C VAL A 35 -4.84 -4.65 5.62
N VAL A 36 -4.28 -3.89 4.69
CA VAL A 36 -3.52 -2.67 4.99
C VAL A 36 -4.30 -1.47 4.48
N HIS A 37 -4.58 -0.52 5.38
CA HIS A 37 -5.10 0.79 5.02
C HIS A 37 -3.96 1.78 4.85
N ILE A 38 -4.06 2.63 3.84
CA ILE A 38 -3.05 3.62 3.47
C ILE A 38 -3.73 4.98 3.46
N ARG A 39 -3.35 5.85 4.40
CA ARG A 39 -3.79 7.24 4.41
C ARG A 39 -2.76 8.10 3.67
N THR A 40 -3.21 8.86 2.67
CA THR A 40 -2.31 9.71 1.89
C THR A 40 -3.02 10.95 1.36
N THR A 41 -2.24 11.99 1.07
CA THR A 41 -2.67 13.22 0.38
C THR A 41 -2.06 13.33 -1.01
N ASP A 42 -1.35 12.30 -1.46
CA ASP A 42 -0.71 12.27 -2.77
C ASP A 42 -1.75 12.08 -3.88
N PRO A 43 -1.91 13.04 -4.81
CA PRO A 43 -2.87 12.92 -5.91
C PRO A 43 -2.54 11.78 -6.89
N ALA A 44 -1.33 11.22 -6.85
CA ALA A 44 -0.94 10.10 -7.70
C ALA A 44 -1.36 8.73 -7.11
N ALA A 45 -1.69 8.65 -5.82
CA ALA A 45 -2.06 7.41 -5.14
C ALA A 45 -3.18 6.59 -5.81
N PRO A 46 -4.27 7.18 -6.36
CA PRO A 46 -5.29 6.41 -7.07
C PRO A 46 -4.77 5.61 -8.27
N LEU A 47 -3.65 6.02 -8.88
CA LEU A 47 -3.01 5.33 -10.01
C LEU A 47 -1.83 4.47 -9.57
N ASP A 48 -1.02 4.97 -8.64
CA ASP A 48 0.23 4.31 -8.27
C ASP A 48 0.03 3.13 -7.33
N LEU A 49 -0.94 3.17 -6.43
CA LEU A 49 -1.26 2.04 -5.55
C LEU A 49 -1.75 0.81 -6.31
N PRO A 50 -2.73 0.90 -7.25
CA PRO A 50 -3.11 -0.26 -8.04
C PRO A 50 -1.98 -0.77 -8.93
N ALA A 51 -1.18 0.13 -9.52
CA ALA A 51 -0.03 -0.27 -10.33
C ALA A 51 1.03 -1.02 -9.50
N TRP A 52 1.31 -0.54 -8.29
CA TRP A 52 2.26 -1.18 -7.38
C TRP A 52 1.73 -2.52 -6.86
N CYS A 53 0.43 -2.62 -6.54
CA CYS A 53 -0.21 -3.88 -6.17
C CYS A 53 -0.12 -4.90 -7.32
N HIS A 54 -0.40 -4.49 -8.55
CA HIS A 54 -0.24 -5.34 -9.73
C HIS A 54 1.21 -5.82 -9.91
N LEU A 55 2.19 -4.92 -9.78
CA LEU A 55 3.62 -5.24 -9.87
C LEU A 55 4.04 -6.27 -8.82
N THR A 56 3.56 -6.13 -7.59
CA THR A 56 3.94 -6.94 -6.44
C THR A 56 3.07 -8.19 -6.27
N GLY A 57 1.97 -8.30 -7.02
CA GLY A 57 1.00 -9.36 -6.88
C GLY A 57 0.15 -9.24 -5.61
N HIS A 58 0.03 -8.05 -5.01
CA HIS A 58 -0.92 -7.77 -3.94
C HIS A 58 -2.31 -7.41 -4.50
N ASP A 59 -3.36 -7.60 -3.71
CA ASP A 59 -4.71 -7.27 -4.15
C ASP A 59 -5.04 -5.82 -3.78
N TYR A 60 -5.23 -4.96 -4.77
CA TYR A 60 -5.76 -3.63 -4.52
C TYR A 60 -7.27 -3.71 -4.28
N LEU A 61 -7.73 -3.20 -3.14
CA LEU A 61 -9.14 -3.24 -2.73
C LEU A 61 -9.88 -1.92 -3.01
N GLY A 62 -9.17 -0.86 -3.39
CA GLY A 62 -9.75 0.44 -3.71
C GLY A 62 -9.83 1.41 -2.52
N PRO A 63 -10.46 2.58 -2.73
CA PRO A 63 -10.70 3.55 -1.67
C PRO A 63 -11.72 3.01 -0.65
N VAL A 64 -11.52 3.34 0.62
CA VAL A 64 -12.40 2.96 1.73
C VAL A 64 -12.81 4.18 2.55
N PRO A 65 -14.05 4.24 3.06
CA PRO A 65 -14.49 5.33 3.94
C PRO A 65 -13.65 5.40 5.23
N HIS A 66 -13.24 6.61 5.63
CA HIS A 66 -12.63 6.84 6.94
C HIS A 66 -13.44 7.87 7.74
N PRO A 67 -14.03 7.50 8.90
CA PRO A 67 -14.95 8.37 9.63
C PRO A 67 -14.33 9.62 10.29
N ALA A 68 -13.01 9.81 10.23
CA ALA A 68 -12.30 10.81 11.04
C ALA A 68 -11.48 11.85 10.25
N THR A 69 -11.36 11.76 8.91
CA THR A 69 -10.52 12.68 8.13
C THR A 69 -11.06 12.91 6.71
N ASP A 70 -10.84 14.11 6.17
CA ASP A 70 -11.01 14.45 4.73
C ASP A 70 -9.97 13.77 3.81
N HIS A 71 -9.05 12.98 4.36
CA HIS A 71 -8.00 12.32 3.57
C HIS A 71 -8.49 10.99 3.01
N GLU A 72 -8.17 10.75 1.73
CA GLU A 72 -8.45 9.49 1.06
C GLU A 72 -7.67 8.35 1.72
N VAL A 73 -8.39 7.27 2.03
CA VAL A 73 -7.81 6.02 2.52
C VAL A 73 -8.00 4.96 1.46
N TYR A 74 -6.92 4.25 1.16
CA TYR A 74 -6.89 3.15 0.21
C TYR A 74 -6.60 1.83 0.93
N ALA A 75 -7.22 0.75 0.48
CA ALA A 75 -7.01 -0.57 1.05
C ALA A 75 -6.33 -1.51 0.05
N LEU A 76 -5.44 -2.36 0.56
CA LEU A 76 -4.89 -3.50 -0.16
C LEU A 76 -4.85 -4.74 0.74
N ARG A 77 -4.80 -5.92 0.14
CA ARG A 77 -4.61 -7.20 0.84
C ARG A 77 -3.26 -7.81 0.44
N LEU A 78 -2.52 -8.25 1.44
CA LEU A 78 -1.26 -8.95 1.23
C LEU A 78 -1.50 -10.37 0.71
N THR A 79 -0.66 -10.80 -0.22
CA THR A 79 -0.72 -12.12 -0.82
C THR A 79 0.37 -13.02 -0.24
N SER A 80 0.23 -14.33 -0.41
CA SER A 80 1.15 -15.33 0.16
C SER A 80 2.47 -15.47 -0.58
N ALA A 81 2.55 -14.98 -1.81
CA ALA A 81 3.75 -15.02 -2.64
C ALA A 81 3.92 -13.70 -3.40
N PRO A 82 4.23 -12.58 -2.70
CA PRO A 82 4.43 -11.31 -3.37
C PRO A 82 5.73 -11.33 -4.18
N VAL A 83 5.76 -10.60 -5.29
CA VAL A 83 6.98 -10.33 -6.05
C VAL A 83 7.84 -9.35 -5.25
N PRO A 84 9.03 -9.74 -4.77
CA PRO A 84 9.87 -8.84 -3.99
C PRO A 84 10.35 -7.66 -4.83
N THR A 85 10.50 -6.49 -4.21
CA THR A 85 11.01 -5.27 -4.86
C THR A 85 12.28 -4.75 -4.20
N ARG A 86 13.08 -3.98 -4.95
CA ARG A 86 14.36 -3.45 -4.47
C ARG A 86 14.20 -2.47 -3.29
N PRO A 87 15.10 -2.48 -2.28
CA PRO A 87 14.97 -1.63 -1.08
C PRO A 87 14.81 -0.13 -1.34
N GLY A 88 15.56 0.45 -2.27
CA GLY A 88 15.49 1.87 -2.63
C GLY A 88 14.66 2.19 -3.87
N ARG A 89 14.08 1.17 -4.52
CA ARG A 89 13.33 1.32 -5.77
C ARG A 89 12.11 0.37 -5.77
N PRO A 90 11.08 0.65 -4.94
CA PRO A 90 9.94 -0.24 -4.73
C PRO A 90 9.08 -0.47 -5.98
N TRP A 91 9.30 0.28 -7.07
CA TRP A 91 8.69 0.09 -8.39
C TRP A 91 9.51 -0.82 -9.33
N HIS A 92 10.61 -1.41 -8.84
CA HIS A 92 11.37 -2.41 -9.58
C HIS A 92 11.38 -3.75 -8.84
N PRO A 93 11.04 -4.85 -9.52
CA PRO A 93 11.26 -6.19 -8.98
C PRO A 93 12.72 -6.37 -8.55
N ALA A 94 12.92 -7.06 -7.44
CA ALA A 94 14.22 -7.58 -7.06
C ALA A 94 14.47 -8.82 -7.94
N THR A 95 15.00 -8.61 -9.14
CA THR A 95 15.67 -9.69 -9.87
C THR A 95 16.93 -10.05 -9.11
N ASP A 96 17.21 -11.35 -8.97
CA ASP A 96 18.54 -11.85 -8.64
C ASP A 96 19.60 -11.30 -9.62
#